data_AF-A0A349H3W1-F1
#
_entry.id   AF-A0A349H3W1-F1
#
_cell.length_a   1.000
_cell.length_b   1.000
_cell.length_c   1.000
_cell.angle_alpha   90.00
_cell.angle_beta   90.00
_cell.angle_gamma   90.00
#
_symmetry.space_group_name_H-M   'P 1'
#
loop_
_entity.id
_entity.type
_entity.pdbx_description
1 polymer ?
#
loop_
_entity_poly.entity_id
_entity_poly.type
_entity_poly.pdbx_seq_one_letter_code
_entity_poly.pdbx_strand_id
1 'polypeptide(L)'
;PIFSPTDFIQIKGRGTRKHDFRELLFDDTLRESVTQPRKTAFKLFDFFANCEFFEEDFNYDEVLKLPKPSRQAPTDPTDPTDPSAPSAPLTYEHRGADILSTVKEAAIGVGGMKIDRMFYNAFEDTMRANTAVAAAVEAGEWDRVIDYINREVFDKPREFYTLDKLCKAAAVDRRLTLREILEKVFGLIPRFKSKDELLEEEFAKFVADRVPEPPSAIPAIRHYFKAYVTDGHVREIIESRHFTDLATNPVFTTRDFKAVPEPFRTLVPEYIKDYVSLNLFAA
;
A
#
# COMPACT_ATOMS: atom_id res chain seq x y z
N PRO A 1 -10.93 -12.15 18.06
CA PRO A 1 -11.97 -12.39 17.04
C PRO A 1 -12.11 -11.18 16.12
N ILE A 2 -12.39 -11.42 14.84
CA ILE A 2 -12.50 -10.37 13.83
C ILE A 2 -13.98 -10.10 13.62
N PHE A 3 -14.43 -8.88 13.91
CA PHE A 3 -15.85 -8.53 13.88
C PHE A 3 -16.21 -7.55 12.76
N SER A 4 -15.20 -6.99 12.08
CA SER A 4 -15.39 -6.05 10.98
C SER A 4 -14.30 -6.22 9.93
N PRO A 5 -14.57 -5.83 8.66
CA PRO A 5 -13.55 -5.76 7.62
C PRO A 5 -12.35 -4.89 8.03
N THR A 6 -12.60 -3.82 8.79
CA THR A 6 -11.55 -2.93 9.29
C THR A 6 -10.60 -3.63 10.27
N ASP A 7 -11.15 -4.41 11.21
CA ASP A 7 -10.34 -5.20 12.14
C ASP A 7 -9.50 -6.25 11.40
N PHE A 8 -10.09 -6.84 10.36
CA PHE A 8 -9.39 -7.79 9.49
C PHE A 8 -8.17 -7.14 8.83
N ILE A 9 -8.35 -5.98 8.20
CA ILE A 9 -7.26 -5.20 7.59
C ILE A 9 -6.21 -4.82 8.63
N GLN A 10 -6.62 -4.46 9.86
CA GLN A 10 -5.69 -4.07 10.91
C GLN A 10 -4.80 -5.24 11.36
N ILE A 11 -5.40 -6.42 11.58
CA ILE A 11 -4.68 -7.64 11.96
C ILE A 11 -3.72 -8.05 10.85
N LYS A 12 -4.18 -8.03 9.59
CA LYS A 12 -3.34 -8.26 8.41
C LYS A 12 -2.16 -7.28 8.39
N GLY A 13 -2.42 -6.00 8.62
CA GLY A 13 -1.40 -4.94 8.70
C GLY A 13 -0.35 -5.21 9.79
N ARG A 14 -0.75 -5.57 11.00
CA ARG A 14 0.18 -6.00 12.07
C ARG A 14 1.00 -7.21 11.65
N GLY A 15 0.37 -8.15 10.94
CA GLY A 15 1.02 -9.32 10.34
C GLY A 15 2.12 -8.99 9.33
N THR A 16 2.08 -7.84 8.66
CA THR A 16 3.11 -7.45 7.66
C THR A 16 4.37 -6.81 8.25
N ARG A 17 4.39 -6.51 9.56
CA ARG A 17 5.55 -5.89 10.21
C ARG A 17 6.76 -6.84 10.17
N LYS A 18 7.93 -6.27 9.83
CA LYS A 18 9.23 -6.95 9.95
C LYS A 18 9.47 -7.26 11.42
N HIS A 19 9.99 -8.44 11.70
CA HIS A 19 10.31 -8.89 13.04
C HIS A 19 11.51 -9.82 13.00
N ASP A 20 12.33 -9.77 14.05
CA ASP A 20 13.45 -10.68 14.28
C ASP A 20 13.07 -11.64 15.41
N PHE A 21 12.89 -12.91 15.08
CA PHE A 21 12.42 -13.92 16.05
C PHE A 21 13.39 -14.18 17.20
N ARG A 22 14.65 -13.74 17.09
CA ARG A 22 15.63 -13.86 18.18
C ARG A 22 15.31 -12.98 19.37
N GLU A 23 14.54 -11.91 19.16
CA GLU A 23 14.09 -11.01 20.23
C GLU A 23 13.14 -11.70 21.22
N LEU A 24 12.48 -12.79 20.80
CA LEU A 24 11.55 -13.57 21.61
C LEU A 24 12.20 -14.80 22.27
N LEU A 25 13.46 -15.10 21.94
CA LEU A 25 14.18 -16.24 22.49
C LEU A 25 14.97 -15.82 23.73
N PHE A 26 14.60 -16.40 24.86
CA PHE A 26 15.30 -16.19 26.14
C PHE A 26 16.49 -17.15 26.34
N ASP A 27 16.58 -18.21 25.54
CA ASP A 27 17.65 -19.21 25.58
C ASP A 27 18.70 -18.89 24.51
N ASP A 28 19.93 -18.62 24.95
CA ASP A 28 21.05 -18.24 24.09
C ASP A 28 21.45 -19.35 23.10
N THR A 29 21.32 -20.62 23.49
CA THR A 29 21.68 -21.75 22.62
C THR A 29 20.69 -21.92 21.46
N LEU A 30 19.41 -21.74 21.74
CA LEU A 30 18.36 -21.71 20.72
C LEU A 30 18.50 -20.48 19.82
N ARG A 31 18.87 -19.32 20.38
CA ARG A 31 19.05 -18.08 19.64
C ARG A 31 20.15 -18.16 18.59
N GLU A 32 21.27 -18.82 18.90
CA GLU A 32 22.38 -19.05 17.97
C GLU A 32 22.04 -20.04 16.85
N SER A 33 21.10 -20.97 17.09
CA SER A 33 20.67 -21.96 16.11
C SER A 33 19.74 -21.42 15.01
N VAL A 34 19.21 -20.20 15.16
CA VAL A 34 18.28 -19.59 14.19
C VAL A 34 19.05 -18.99 13.00
N THR A 35 19.05 -19.71 11.88
CA THR A 35 19.71 -19.30 10.62
C THR A 35 18.93 -18.24 9.83
N GLN A 36 17.60 -18.20 9.95
CA GLN A 36 16.72 -17.24 9.27
C GLN A 36 15.85 -16.48 10.28
N PRO A 37 16.44 -15.53 11.02
CA PRO A 37 15.75 -14.86 12.11
C PRO A 37 14.74 -13.81 11.64
N ARG A 38 14.87 -13.32 10.40
CA ARG A 38 14.00 -12.29 9.84
C ARG A 38 12.73 -12.89 9.28
N LYS A 39 11.60 -12.35 9.71
CA LYS A 39 10.28 -12.67 9.17
C LYS A 39 10.19 -12.34 7.67
N THR A 40 9.87 -13.34 6.86
CA THR A 40 9.66 -13.23 5.41
C THR A 40 8.18 -13.22 5.02
N ALA A 41 7.34 -13.93 5.79
CA ALA A 41 5.90 -14.03 5.57
C ALA A 41 5.15 -14.17 6.91
N PHE A 42 3.82 -14.12 6.85
CA PHE A 42 2.96 -14.47 7.98
C PHE A 42 1.79 -15.31 7.49
N LYS A 43 1.25 -16.14 8.39
CA LYS A 43 -0.02 -16.86 8.18
C LYS A 43 -1.06 -16.29 9.13
N LEU A 44 -2.30 -16.15 8.65
CA LEU A 44 -3.45 -15.83 9.49
C LEU A 44 -4.22 -17.12 9.74
N PHE A 45 -4.31 -17.53 11.00
CA PHE A 45 -5.16 -18.66 11.39
C PHE A 45 -6.57 -18.16 11.61
N ASP A 46 -7.49 -18.62 10.76
CA ASP A 46 -8.87 -18.17 10.76
C ASP A 46 -9.81 -19.30 11.18
N PHE A 47 -10.10 -19.35 12.47
CA PHE A 47 -10.96 -20.38 13.07
C PHE A 47 -12.45 -20.20 12.75
N PHE A 48 -12.88 -18.99 12.41
CA PHE A 48 -14.30 -18.67 12.21
C PHE A 48 -14.64 -18.44 10.74
N ALA A 49 -13.74 -18.82 9.82
CA ALA A 49 -13.92 -18.61 8.38
C ALA A 49 -14.23 -17.15 8.00
N ASN A 50 -13.69 -16.18 8.74
CA ASN A 50 -13.85 -14.76 8.44
C ASN A 50 -13.31 -14.40 7.05
N CYS A 51 -12.20 -15.01 6.61
CA CYS A 51 -11.59 -14.79 5.31
C CYS A 51 -12.56 -15.20 4.19
N GLU A 52 -13.15 -16.40 4.33
CA GLU A 52 -14.14 -16.93 3.38
C GLU A 52 -15.40 -16.06 3.37
N PHE A 53 -15.94 -15.75 4.56
CA PHE A 53 -17.10 -14.87 4.70
C PHE A 53 -16.89 -13.50 4.04
N PHE A 54 -15.75 -12.86 4.26
CA PHE A 54 -15.47 -11.56 3.64
C PHE A 54 -15.20 -11.63 2.13
N GLU A 55 -14.74 -12.77 1.61
CA GLU A 55 -14.49 -12.97 0.18
C GLU A 55 -15.78 -13.32 -0.58
N GLU A 56 -16.65 -14.15 0.01
CA GLU A 56 -17.81 -14.73 -0.67
C GLU A 56 -19.12 -14.03 -0.29
N ASP A 57 -19.43 -13.95 1.00
CA ASP A 57 -20.78 -13.66 1.51
C ASP A 57 -20.99 -12.23 2.00
N PHE A 58 -19.93 -11.53 2.43
CA PHE A 58 -20.06 -10.21 3.04
C PHE A 58 -20.52 -9.16 2.04
N ASN A 59 -21.62 -8.47 2.37
CA ASN A 59 -22.15 -7.37 1.60
C ASN A 59 -21.50 -6.04 2.02
N TYR A 60 -20.58 -5.53 1.20
CA TYR A 60 -19.86 -4.28 1.47
C TYR A 60 -20.75 -3.03 1.31
N ASP A 61 -21.88 -3.15 0.63
CA ASP A 61 -22.82 -2.04 0.40
C ASP A 61 -23.92 -1.96 1.48
N GLU A 62 -23.86 -2.83 2.49
CA GLU A 62 -24.88 -2.89 3.52
C GLU A 62 -24.81 -1.65 4.44
N VAL A 63 -25.83 -0.81 4.36
CA VAL A 63 -26.01 0.33 5.28
C VAL A 63 -26.57 -0.16 6.61
N LEU A 64 -25.69 -0.28 7.61
CA LEU A 64 -26.07 -0.66 8.96
C LEU A 64 -26.96 0.41 9.61
N LYS A 65 -28.18 0.02 9.98
CA LYS A 65 -29.07 0.88 10.77
C LYS A 65 -28.57 0.90 12.21
N LEU A 66 -28.11 2.08 12.65
CA LEU A 66 -27.72 2.28 14.04
C LEU A 66 -28.92 1.97 14.96
N PRO A 67 -28.71 1.24 16.08
CA PRO A 67 -29.75 1.07 17.09
C PRO A 67 -30.22 2.43 17.56
N LYS A 68 -31.54 2.65 17.58
CA LYS A 68 -32.10 3.89 18.11
C LYS A 68 -31.75 3.97 19.60
N PRO A 69 -31.13 5.06 20.08
CA PRO A 69 -30.92 5.23 21.51
C PRO A 69 -32.27 5.13 22.21
N SER A 70 -32.34 4.27 23.22
CA SER A 70 -33.51 4.17 24.10
C SER A 70 -33.77 5.55 24.69
N ARG A 71 -34.94 6.12 24.39
CA ARG A 71 -35.41 7.34 25.05
C ARG A 71 -35.71 6.93 26.49
N GLN A 72 -34.80 7.21 27.41
CA GLN A 72 -35.12 7.14 28.84
C GLN A 72 -36.36 8.01 29.05
N ALA A 73 -37.49 7.38 29.35
CA ALA A 73 -38.69 8.10 29.76
C ALA A 73 -38.37 8.82 31.08
N PRO A 74 -38.92 10.03 31.32
CA PRO A 74 -38.78 10.69 32.61
C PRO A 74 -39.43 9.77 33.66
N THR A 75 -38.65 9.33 34.63
CA THR A 75 -39.13 8.59 35.79
C THR A 75 -39.96 9.53 36.66
N ASP A 76 -41.29 9.37 36.64
CA ASP A 76 -42.16 9.84 37.71
C ASP A 76 -41.95 8.95 38.96
N PRO A 77 -41.91 9.50 40.18
CA PRO A 77 -41.50 8.77 41.37
C PRO A 77 -42.71 8.16 42.08
N THR A 78 -43.21 7.01 41.64
CA THR A 78 -44.08 6.15 42.46
C THR A 78 -44.24 4.77 41.82
N ASP A 79 -43.39 3.81 42.18
CA ASP A 79 -43.74 2.49 42.74
C ASP A 79 -42.45 1.66 42.96
N PRO A 80 -42.21 1.03 44.12
CA PRO A 80 -40.98 0.27 44.38
C PRO A 80 -41.17 -1.17 43.89
N THR A 81 -41.10 -1.37 42.57
CA THR A 81 -40.87 -2.71 42.01
C THR A 81 -39.91 -2.63 40.85
N ASP A 82 -38.62 -2.66 41.16
CA ASP A 82 -37.60 -3.10 40.19
C ASP A 82 -36.47 -3.78 40.99
N PRO A 83 -35.88 -4.87 40.46
CA PRO A 83 -34.94 -4.67 39.36
C PRO A 83 -35.13 -5.68 38.22
N SER A 84 -35.48 -5.19 37.05
CA SER A 84 -34.99 -5.69 35.77
C SER A 84 -33.47 -5.54 35.81
N ALA A 85 -32.83 -6.56 36.39
CA ALA A 85 -31.41 -6.76 36.24
C ALA A 85 -31.08 -6.71 34.73
N PRO A 86 -29.98 -6.05 34.33
CA PRO A 86 -29.48 -6.19 32.96
C PRO A 86 -29.31 -7.69 32.73
N SER A 87 -30.03 -8.25 31.77
CA SER A 87 -29.90 -9.66 31.41
C SER A 87 -28.40 -9.92 31.23
N ALA A 88 -27.84 -10.78 32.08
CA ALA A 88 -26.44 -11.17 31.98
C ALA A 88 -26.14 -11.48 30.51
N PRO A 89 -24.99 -11.04 29.96
CA PRO A 89 -24.65 -11.33 28.57
C PRO A 89 -24.78 -12.84 28.39
N LEU A 90 -25.68 -13.26 27.48
CA LEU A 90 -25.87 -14.67 27.13
C LEU A 90 -24.51 -15.21 26.73
N THR A 91 -23.86 -15.90 27.66
CA THR A 91 -22.53 -16.44 27.50
C THR A 91 -22.75 -17.79 26.86
N TYR A 92 -22.49 -17.87 25.56
CA TYR A 92 -22.55 -19.12 24.82
C TYR A 92 -21.32 -19.96 25.19
N GLU A 93 -21.55 -21.10 25.83
CA GLU A 93 -20.50 -22.07 26.17
C GLU A 93 -20.66 -23.30 25.27
N HIS A 94 -19.70 -23.51 24.36
CA HIS A 94 -19.66 -24.70 23.52
C HIS A 94 -19.07 -25.88 24.32
N ARG A 95 -19.85 -26.94 24.53
CA ARG A 95 -19.45 -28.15 25.30
C ARG A 95 -19.05 -29.34 24.41
N GLY A 96 -19.00 -29.15 23.10
CA GLY A 96 -18.56 -30.17 22.16
C GLY A 96 -17.03 -30.32 22.16
N ALA A 97 -16.53 -31.43 21.61
CA ALA A 97 -15.11 -31.59 21.35
C ALA A 97 -14.71 -30.67 20.18
N ASP A 98 -13.73 -29.78 20.39
CA ASP A 98 -13.14 -28.92 19.35
C ASP A 98 -12.21 -29.74 18.43
N ILE A 99 -12.80 -30.62 17.64
CA ILE A 99 -12.08 -31.48 16.70
C ILE A 99 -11.95 -30.73 15.36
N LEU A 100 -10.71 -30.46 14.94
CA LEU A 100 -10.43 -29.88 13.63
C LEU A 100 -10.81 -30.87 12.52
N SER A 101 -11.83 -30.55 11.74
CA SER A 101 -12.31 -31.39 10.63
C SER A 101 -11.45 -31.26 9.37
N THR A 102 -10.98 -30.06 9.07
CA THR A 102 -10.23 -29.75 7.85
C THR A 102 -9.25 -28.61 8.11
N VAL A 103 -8.09 -28.64 7.44
CA VAL A 103 -7.14 -27.53 7.37
C VAL A 103 -6.92 -27.24 5.90
N LYS A 104 -7.25 -26.02 5.47
CA LYS A 104 -7.00 -25.53 4.12
C LYS A 104 -6.06 -24.35 4.18
N GLU A 105 -5.07 -24.33 3.29
CA GLU A 105 -4.17 -23.19 3.11
C GLU A 105 -4.50 -22.50 1.80
N ALA A 106 -4.75 -21.19 1.85
CA ALA A 106 -5.00 -20.35 0.69
C ALA A 106 -3.87 -19.33 0.55
N ALA A 107 -3.17 -19.35 -0.59
CA ALA A 107 -2.17 -18.35 -0.92
C ALA A 107 -2.86 -17.11 -1.49
N ILE A 108 -2.58 -15.94 -0.91
CA ILE A 108 -3.09 -14.66 -1.40
C ILE A 108 -2.20 -14.19 -2.56
N GLY A 109 -2.81 -13.99 -3.73
CA GLY A 109 -2.11 -13.49 -4.92
C GLY A 109 -1.82 -11.99 -4.87
N VAL A 110 -1.14 -11.48 -5.91
CA VAL A 110 -0.74 -10.06 -6.03
C VAL A 110 -1.93 -9.10 -5.96
N GLY A 111 -3.10 -9.51 -6.45
CA GLY A 111 -4.33 -8.72 -6.40
C GLY A 111 -4.98 -8.57 -5.02
N GLY A 112 -4.39 -9.16 -3.97
CA GLY A 112 -4.92 -9.07 -2.61
C GLY A 112 -6.25 -9.82 -2.43
N MET A 113 -6.92 -9.55 -1.31
CA MET A 113 -8.25 -10.11 -1.00
C MET A 113 -9.35 -9.14 -1.49
N LYS A 114 -10.58 -9.62 -1.68
CA LYS A 114 -11.74 -8.76 -2.02
C LYS A 114 -11.93 -7.61 -1.04
N ILE A 115 -11.66 -7.83 0.25
CA ILE A 115 -11.68 -6.78 1.28
C ILE A 115 -10.79 -5.58 0.89
N ASP A 116 -9.58 -5.85 0.37
CA ASP A 116 -8.65 -4.78 -0.01
C ASP A 116 -9.15 -4.02 -1.26
N ARG A 117 -9.76 -4.74 -2.21
CA ARG A 117 -10.34 -4.16 -3.43
C ARG A 117 -11.58 -3.31 -3.12
N MET A 118 -12.46 -3.81 -2.26
CA MET A 118 -13.68 -3.10 -1.84
C MET A 118 -13.38 -1.88 -0.99
N PHE A 119 -12.34 -1.94 -0.15
CA PHE A 119 -11.85 -0.76 0.61
C PHE A 119 -11.45 0.40 -0.32
N TYR A 120 -10.81 0.07 -1.44
CA TYR A 120 -10.40 1.06 -2.42
C TYR A 120 -11.61 1.62 -3.20
N ASN A 121 -12.57 0.78 -3.59
CA ASN A 121 -13.80 1.25 -4.24
C ASN A 121 -14.62 2.18 -3.33
N ALA A 122 -14.79 1.83 -2.05
CA ALA A 122 -15.49 2.67 -1.08
C ALA A 122 -14.82 4.04 -0.89
N PHE A 123 -13.49 4.10 -0.97
CA PHE A 123 -12.75 5.36 -1.01
C PHE A 123 -13.07 6.17 -2.27
N GLU A 124 -13.07 5.55 -3.45
CA GLU A 124 -13.42 6.23 -4.72
C GLU A 124 -14.84 6.82 -4.66
N ASP A 125 -15.81 6.08 -4.13
CA ASP A 125 -17.19 6.54 -3.99
C ASP A 125 -17.32 7.70 -2.99
N THR A 126 -16.63 7.60 -1.85
CA THR A 126 -16.61 8.68 -0.83
C THR A 126 -16.03 9.97 -1.41
N MET A 127 -14.95 9.87 -2.19
CA MET A 127 -14.31 11.01 -2.84
C MET A 127 -15.20 11.62 -3.92
N ARG A 128 -15.87 10.78 -4.71
CA ARG A 128 -16.79 11.21 -5.77
C ARG A 128 -18.06 11.87 -5.22
N ALA A 129 -18.57 11.38 -4.09
CA ALA A 129 -19.74 11.95 -3.42
C ALA A 129 -19.42 13.30 -2.73
N ASN A 130 -18.15 13.60 -2.46
CA ASN A 130 -17.75 14.84 -1.80
C ASN A 130 -17.69 15.99 -2.81
N THR A 131 -18.69 16.87 -2.77
CA THR A 131 -18.83 18.02 -3.67
C THR A 131 -17.67 19.04 -3.56
N ALA A 132 -17.06 19.18 -2.39
CA ALA A 132 -15.92 20.07 -2.20
C ALA A 132 -14.66 19.53 -2.88
N VAL A 133 -14.44 18.22 -2.82
CA VAL A 133 -13.34 17.54 -3.52
C VAL A 133 -13.56 17.61 -5.03
N ALA A 134 -14.76 17.30 -5.51
CA ALA A 134 -15.08 17.34 -6.94
C ALA A 134 -14.87 18.73 -7.54
N ALA A 135 -15.40 19.79 -6.92
CA ALA A 135 -15.26 21.15 -7.42
C ALA A 135 -13.80 21.63 -7.45
N ALA A 136 -13.02 21.27 -6.44
CA ALA A 136 -11.62 21.67 -6.36
C ALA A 136 -10.73 20.88 -7.34
N VAL A 137 -11.07 19.62 -7.65
CA VAL A 137 -10.42 18.86 -8.73
C VAL A 137 -10.74 19.44 -10.10
N GLU A 138 -12.00 19.80 -10.38
CA GLU A 138 -12.38 20.46 -11.64
C GLU A 138 -11.71 21.82 -11.82
N ALA A 139 -11.54 22.58 -10.73
CA ALA A 139 -10.83 23.86 -10.72
C ALA A 139 -9.29 23.71 -10.81
N GLY A 140 -8.75 22.50 -10.72
CA GLY A 140 -7.31 22.25 -10.69
C GLY A 140 -6.61 22.72 -9.41
N GLU A 141 -7.35 22.96 -8.33
CA GLU A 141 -6.84 23.40 -7.02
C GLU A 141 -6.28 22.21 -6.20
N TRP A 142 -5.29 21.51 -6.77
CA TRP A 142 -4.74 20.27 -6.21
C TRP A 142 -4.22 20.41 -4.78
N ASP A 143 -3.51 21.49 -4.47
CA ASP A 143 -2.94 21.72 -3.14
C ASP A 143 -4.03 21.80 -2.06
N ARG A 144 -5.16 22.44 -2.39
CA ARG A 144 -6.32 22.59 -1.50
C ARG A 144 -7.02 21.26 -1.27
N VAL A 145 -7.16 20.44 -2.32
CA VAL A 145 -7.74 19.10 -2.21
C VAL A 145 -6.86 18.20 -1.34
N ILE A 146 -5.55 18.25 -1.54
CA ILE A 146 -4.59 17.45 -0.79
C ILE A 146 -4.63 17.83 0.70
N ASP A 147 -4.64 19.13 1.04
CA ASP A 147 -4.76 19.57 2.44
C ASP A 147 -6.09 19.13 3.06
N TYR A 148 -7.20 19.30 2.33
CA TYR A 148 -8.52 18.89 2.80
C TYR A 148 -8.59 17.38 3.10
N ILE A 149 -8.13 16.53 2.20
CA ILE A 149 -8.16 15.08 2.39
C ILE A 149 -7.21 14.66 3.52
N ASN A 150 -6.03 15.26 3.63
CA ASN A 150 -5.11 14.97 4.73
C ASN A 150 -5.77 15.23 6.09
N ARG A 151 -6.49 16.35 6.23
CA ARG A 151 -7.10 16.76 7.50
C ARG A 151 -8.43 16.05 7.78
N GLU A 152 -9.27 15.88 6.77
CA GLU A 152 -10.65 15.41 6.95
C GLU A 152 -10.84 13.91 6.69
N VAL A 153 -9.90 13.26 6.01
CA VAL A 153 -10.03 11.85 5.61
C VAL A 153 -8.90 11.00 6.18
N PHE A 154 -7.65 11.44 6.08
CA PHE A 154 -6.50 10.67 6.61
C PHE A 154 -6.35 10.81 8.14
N ASP A 155 -6.59 12.00 8.71
CA ASP A 155 -6.39 12.27 10.15
C ASP A 155 -7.55 11.81 11.07
N LYS A 156 -8.59 11.15 10.52
CA LYS A 156 -9.69 10.63 11.34
C LYS A 156 -9.37 9.21 11.83
N PRO A 157 -9.30 8.97 13.16
CA PRO A 157 -8.97 7.66 13.73
C PRO A 157 -10.06 6.58 13.50
N ARG A 158 -11.18 6.93 12.85
CA ARG A 158 -12.27 6.00 12.51
C ARG A 158 -12.25 5.57 11.04
N GLU A 159 -11.59 6.31 10.15
CA GLU A 159 -11.50 6.02 8.72
C GLU A 159 -10.02 5.91 8.33
N PHE A 160 -9.48 4.69 8.40
CA PHE A 160 -8.04 4.42 8.28
C PHE A 160 -7.55 4.32 6.83
N TYR A 161 -8.02 5.21 5.96
CA TYR A 161 -7.36 5.41 4.66
C TYR A 161 -5.92 5.83 4.96
N THR A 162 -4.94 5.25 4.26
CA THR A 162 -3.54 5.72 4.26
C THR A 162 -3.04 5.56 2.84
N LEU A 163 -2.21 6.48 2.35
CA LEU A 163 -1.65 6.40 0.99
C LEU A 163 -1.01 5.04 0.72
N ASP A 164 -0.32 4.49 1.72
CA ASP A 164 0.35 3.20 1.63
C ASP A 164 -0.64 2.04 1.42
N LYS A 165 -1.83 2.09 2.04
CA LYS A 165 -2.90 1.11 1.83
C LYS A 165 -3.56 1.27 0.48
N LEU A 166 -3.78 2.51 0.03
CA LEU A 166 -4.34 2.78 -1.29
C LEU A 166 -3.40 2.29 -2.40
N CYS A 167 -2.08 2.48 -2.24
CA CYS A 167 -1.06 1.95 -3.15
C CYS A 167 -1.12 0.42 -3.22
N LYS A 168 -1.20 -0.26 -2.07
CA LYS A 168 -1.28 -1.73 -1.99
C LYS A 168 -2.58 -2.26 -2.59
N ALA A 169 -3.70 -1.60 -2.33
CA ALA A 169 -5.00 -1.98 -2.88
C ALA A 169 -5.09 -1.74 -4.40
N ALA A 170 -4.39 -0.73 -4.92
CA ALA A 170 -4.29 -0.46 -6.34
C ALA A 170 -3.33 -1.42 -7.08
N ALA A 171 -2.61 -2.29 -6.37
CA ALA A 171 -1.67 -3.28 -6.91
C ALA A 171 -0.61 -2.68 -7.87
N VAL A 172 -0.04 -1.52 -7.51
CA VAL A 172 0.97 -0.84 -8.32
C VAL A 172 2.37 -0.98 -7.70
N ASP A 173 3.38 -1.29 -8.52
CA ASP A 173 4.78 -1.48 -8.11
C ASP A 173 5.55 -0.18 -7.78
N ARG A 174 4.85 0.90 -7.40
CA ARG A 174 5.44 2.20 -7.06
C ARG A 174 4.61 2.96 -6.03
N ARG A 175 5.20 4.01 -5.45
CA ARG A 175 4.48 4.93 -4.56
C ARG A 175 3.60 5.87 -5.41
N LEU A 176 2.30 5.84 -5.17
CA LEU A 176 1.33 6.74 -5.78
C LEU A 176 1.19 8.01 -4.95
N THR A 177 1.06 9.14 -5.63
CA THR A 177 0.71 10.39 -4.97
C THR A 177 -0.80 10.51 -4.79
N LEU A 178 -1.25 11.29 -3.80
CA LEU A 178 -2.68 11.53 -3.58
C LEU A 178 -3.32 12.16 -4.84
N ARG A 179 -2.58 13.03 -5.52
CA ARG A 179 -3.00 13.63 -6.79
C ARG A 179 -3.33 12.58 -7.84
N GLU A 180 -2.41 11.65 -8.12
CA GLU A 180 -2.66 10.60 -9.12
C GLU A 180 -3.85 9.72 -8.74
N ILE A 181 -4.01 9.41 -7.45
CA ILE A 181 -5.16 8.64 -6.95
C ILE A 181 -6.46 9.39 -7.30
N LEU A 182 -6.53 10.69 -7.02
CA LEU A 182 -7.68 11.51 -7.35
C LEU A 182 -7.89 11.65 -8.86
N GLU A 183 -6.83 11.85 -9.63
CA GLU A 183 -6.91 11.88 -11.10
C GLU A 183 -7.56 10.59 -11.63
N LYS A 184 -7.27 9.43 -11.04
CA LYS A 184 -7.96 8.18 -11.39
C LYS A 184 -9.43 8.19 -10.94
N VAL A 185 -9.70 8.56 -9.69
CA VAL A 185 -11.07 8.57 -9.13
C VAL A 185 -12.01 9.44 -9.97
N PHE A 186 -11.53 10.60 -10.42
CA PHE A 186 -12.27 11.56 -11.25
C PHE A 186 -12.19 11.26 -12.75
N GLY A 187 -11.54 10.16 -13.17
CA GLY A 187 -11.50 9.72 -14.56
C GLY A 187 -10.58 10.54 -15.48
N LEU A 188 -9.69 11.36 -14.92
CA LEU A 188 -8.64 12.06 -15.67
C LEU A 188 -7.57 11.09 -16.19
N ILE A 189 -7.32 10.00 -15.46
CA ILE A 189 -6.50 8.87 -15.92
C ILE A 189 -7.30 7.56 -15.89
N PRO A 190 -7.21 6.72 -16.93
CA PRO A 190 -7.95 5.45 -16.98
C PRO A 190 -7.33 4.37 -16.08
N ARG A 191 -6.01 4.42 -15.85
CA ARG A 191 -5.27 3.49 -14.99
C ARG A 191 -4.02 4.15 -14.44
N PHE A 192 -3.51 3.63 -13.32
CA PHE A 192 -2.19 4.01 -12.83
C PHE A 192 -1.12 3.47 -13.77
N LYS A 193 -0.21 4.36 -14.20
CA LYS A 193 0.97 3.95 -14.96
C LYS A 193 1.90 3.12 -14.09
N SER A 194 2.46 2.05 -14.67
CA SER A 194 3.44 1.22 -13.98
C SER A 194 4.77 1.98 -13.79
N LYS A 195 5.64 1.42 -12.95
CA LYS A 195 7.00 1.94 -12.76
C LYS A 195 7.76 2.05 -14.08
N ASP A 196 7.68 1.01 -14.91
CA ASP A 196 8.32 0.99 -16.23
C ASP A 196 7.70 2.00 -17.20
N GLU A 197 6.37 2.14 -17.22
CA GLU A 197 5.70 3.10 -18.11
C GLU A 197 6.09 4.55 -17.81
N LEU A 198 6.16 4.94 -16.53
CA LEU A 198 6.64 6.27 -16.16
C LEU A 198 8.11 6.48 -16.54
N LEU A 199 8.96 5.46 -16.33
CA LEU A 199 10.38 5.56 -16.72
C LEU A 199 10.54 5.74 -18.23
N GLU A 200 9.76 5.02 -19.04
CA GLU A 200 9.80 5.17 -20.50
C GLU A 200 9.27 6.54 -20.95
N GLU A 201 8.25 7.10 -20.30
CA GLU A 201 7.76 8.45 -20.61
C GLU A 201 8.78 9.54 -20.27
N GLU A 202 9.40 9.49 -19.09
CA GLU A 202 10.46 10.43 -18.71
C GLU A 202 11.69 10.27 -19.62
N PHE A 203 12.02 9.03 -20.00
CA PHE A 203 13.07 8.77 -20.98
C PHE A 203 12.72 9.33 -22.37
N ALA A 204 11.46 9.23 -22.80
CA ALA A 204 11.02 9.81 -24.07
C ALA A 204 11.13 11.34 -24.08
N LYS A 205 10.81 12.01 -22.97
CA LYS A 205 11.04 13.46 -22.80
C LYS A 205 12.52 13.79 -22.88
N PHE A 206 13.36 13.04 -22.17
CA PHE A 206 14.81 13.21 -22.21
C PHE A 206 15.39 13.09 -23.63
N VAL A 207 14.95 12.08 -24.39
CA VAL A 207 15.37 11.87 -25.78
C VAL A 207 14.83 12.95 -26.72
N ALA A 208 13.62 13.48 -26.46
CA ALA A 208 13.06 14.59 -27.22
C ALA A 208 13.84 15.90 -27.01
N ASP A 209 14.28 16.17 -25.77
CA ASP A 209 15.09 17.34 -25.44
C ASP A 209 16.54 17.18 -25.93
N ARG A 210 17.08 15.96 -25.86
CA ARG A 210 18.46 15.64 -26.20
C ARG A 210 18.54 14.40 -27.08
N VAL A 211 18.34 14.60 -28.38
CA VAL A 211 18.40 13.53 -29.39
C VAL A 211 19.79 12.87 -29.37
N PRO A 212 19.89 11.57 -29.05
CA PRO A 212 21.17 10.88 -29.04
C PRO A 212 21.72 10.65 -30.44
N GLU A 213 22.94 11.13 -30.69
CA GLU A 213 23.73 10.78 -31.87
C GLU A 213 24.93 9.92 -31.44
N PRO A 214 25.09 8.68 -31.96
CA PRO A 214 24.23 7.99 -32.93
C PRO A 214 22.94 7.39 -32.30
N PRO A 215 21.84 7.25 -33.07
CA PRO A 215 20.60 6.63 -32.57
C PRO A 215 20.75 5.18 -32.09
N SER A 216 21.81 4.49 -32.51
CA SER A 216 22.16 3.14 -32.02
C SER A 216 22.52 3.11 -30.53
N ALA A 217 22.82 4.27 -29.93
CA ALA A 217 23.11 4.39 -28.50
C ALA A 217 21.85 4.47 -27.63
N ILE A 218 20.66 4.71 -28.20
CA ILE A 218 19.39 4.86 -27.46
C ILE A 218 19.13 3.67 -26.51
N PRO A 219 19.32 2.39 -26.91
CA PRO A 219 19.11 1.27 -26.00
C PRO A 219 20.07 1.25 -24.80
N ALA A 220 21.33 1.64 -25.01
CA ALA A 220 22.34 1.71 -23.95
C ALA A 220 22.04 2.84 -22.97
N ILE A 221 21.65 4.02 -23.49
CA ILE A 221 21.25 5.17 -22.66
C ILE A 221 19.96 4.82 -21.89
N ARG A 222 19.00 4.14 -22.51
CA ARG A 222 17.78 3.67 -21.83
C ARG A 222 18.08 2.72 -20.69
N HIS A 223 18.98 1.76 -20.91
CA HIS A 223 19.38 0.82 -19.87
C HIS A 223 20.09 1.53 -18.70
N TYR A 224 20.98 2.48 -19.01
CA TYR A 224 21.64 3.31 -18.00
C TYR A 224 20.65 4.19 -17.23
N PHE A 225 19.70 4.84 -17.92
CA PHE A 225 18.65 5.65 -17.31
C PHE A 225 17.83 4.83 -16.31
N LYS A 226 17.37 3.64 -16.72
CA LYS A 226 16.63 2.73 -15.83
C LYS A 226 17.47 2.27 -14.64
N ALA A 227 18.71 1.84 -14.88
CA ALA A 227 19.59 1.38 -13.82
C ALA A 227 19.85 2.47 -12.77
N TYR A 228 20.10 3.71 -13.20
CA TYR A 228 20.37 4.84 -12.32
C TYR A 228 19.16 5.25 -11.46
N VAL A 229 17.94 5.17 -12.01
CA VAL A 229 16.72 5.46 -11.23
C VAL A 229 16.39 4.33 -10.26
N THR A 230 16.58 3.07 -10.67
CA THR A 230 16.11 1.91 -9.90
C THR A 230 17.09 1.40 -8.85
N ASP A 231 18.40 1.48 -9.09
CA ASP A 231 19.44 0.98 -8.18
C ASP A 231 20.20 2.14 -7.52
N GLY A 232 20.08 2.24 -6.19
CA GLY A 232 20.83 3.21 -5.39
C GLY A 232 22.34 2.96 -5.40
N HIS A 233 22.78 1.71 -5.53
CA HIS A 233 24.19 1.37 -5.57
C HIS A 233 24.85 1.83 -6.88
N VAL A 234 24.15 1.68 -8.02
CA VAL A 234 24.61 2.25 -9.30
C VAL A 234 24.75 3.76 -9.18
N ARG A 235 23.80 4.43 -8.52
CA ARG A 235 23.87 5.88 -8.30
C ARG A 235 25.10 6.27 -7.47
N GLU A 236 25.33 5.61 -6.34
CA GLU A 236 26.50 5.85 -5.49
C GLU A 236 27.81 5.67 -6.25
N ILE A 237 27.92 4.62 -7.07
CA ILE A 237 29.12 4.35 -7.88
C ILE A 237 29.36 5.46 -8.91
N ILE A 238 28.31 5.91 -9.59
CA ILE A 238 28.39 6.97 -10.60
C ILE A 238 28.73 8.32 -9.96
N GLU A 239 28.15 8.66 -8.81
CA GLU A 239 28.39 9.91 -8.10
C GLU A 239 29.80 9.97 -7.50
N SER A 240 30.27 8.87 -6.91
CA SER A 240 31.61 8.75 -6.34
C SER A 240 32.71 8.54 -7.39
N ARG A 241 32.33 8.31 -8.66
CA ARG A 241 33.23 8.03 -9.79
C ARG A 241 34.07 6.75 -9.60
N HIS A 242 33.65 5.83 -8.74
CA HIS A 242 34.31 4.54 -8.50
C HIS A 242 33.88 3.48 -9.52
N PHE A 243 34.14 3.72 -10.81
CA PHE A 243 33.65 2.87 -11.92
C PHE A 243 34.15 1.42 -11.90
N THR A 244 35.16 1.09 -11.07
CA THR A 244 35.64 -0.28 -10.83
C THR A 244 34.56 -1.16 -10.22
N ASP A 245 33.67 -0.58 -9.44
CA ASP A 245 32.68 -1.31 -8.63
C ASP A 245 31.45 -1.71 -9.47
N LEU A 246 31.31 -1.11 -10.67
CA LEU A 246 30.35 -1.56 -11.69
C LEU A 246 30.66 -2.97 -12.22
N ALA A 247 31.88 -3.47 -12.04
CA ALA A 247 32.23 -4.83 -12.49
C ALA A 247 31.54 -5.92 -11.67
N THR A 248 31.14 -5.60 -10.43
CA THR A 248 30.50 -6.53 -9.49
C THR A 248 28.99 -6.38 -9.41
N ASN A 249 28.41 -5.35 -10.07
CA ASN A 249 26.97 -5.10 -10.02
C ASN A 249 26.22 -5.96 -11.08
N PRO A 250 25.17 -6.72 -10.69
CA PRO A 250 24.42 -7.57 -11.62
C PRO A 250 23.42 -6.81 -12.51
N VAL A 251 23.06 -5.58 -12.16
CA VAL A 251 22.04 -4.76 -12.84
C VAL A 251 22.64 -3.87 -13.92
N PHE A 252 23.84 -3.33 -13.70
CA PHE A 252 24.51 -2.45 -14.65
C PHE A 252 26.02 -2.62 -14.60
N THR A 253 26.62 -3.10 -15.70
CA THR A 253 28.03 -3.49 -15.73
C THR A 253 28.93 -2.41 -16.34
N THR A 254 30.25 -2.55 -16.14
CA THR A 254 31.25 -1.69 -16.80
C THR A 254 31.15 -1.73 -18.34
N ARG A 255 30.67 -2.84 -18.92
CA ARG A 255 30.44 -2.97 -20.37
C ARG A 255 29.30 -2.07 -20.83
N ASP A 256 28.21 -2.04 -20.06
CA ASP A 256 27.03 -1.23 -20.35
C ASP A 256 27.35 0.26 -20.21
N PHE A 257 28.13 0.63 -19.19
CA PHE A 257 28.62 2.00 -19.03
C PHE A 257 29.49 2.47 -20.20
N LYS A 258 30.36 1.60 -20.73
CA LYS A 258 31.18 1.91 -21.90
C LYS A 258 30.36 2.05 -23.18
N ALA A 259 29.23 1.36 -23.30
CA ALA A 259 28.33 1.46 -24.44
C ALA A 259 27.54 2.78 -24.49
N VAL A 260 27.40 3.49 -23.35
CA VAL A 260 26.82 4.83 -23.29
C VAL A 260 27.83 5.86 -23.80
N PRO A 261 27.47 6.76 -24.72
CA PRO A 261 28.37 7.83 -25.16
C PRO A 261 28.74 8.77 -24.01
N GLU A 262 29.98 9.24 -23.98
CA GLU A 262 30.51 10.12 -22.92
C GLU A 262 29.62 11.31 -22.54
N PRO A 263 29.03 12.08 -23.46
CA PRO A 263 28.15 13.20 -23.07
C PRO A 263 26.93 12.72 -22.28
N PHE A 264 26.36 11.56 -22.61
CA PHE A 264 25.18 11.04 -21.92
C PHE A 264 25.49 10.46 -20.54
N ARG A 265 26.76 10.15 -20.24
CA ARG A 265 27.18 9.64 -18.92
C ARG A 265 27.01 10.68 -17.81
N THR A 266 27.19 11.96 -18.12
CA THR A 266 26.98 13.09 -17.20
C THR A 266 25.56 13.66 -17.30
N LEU A 267 25.01 13.75 -18.51
CA LEU A 267 23.69 14.36 -18.73
C LEU A 267 22.53 13.58 -18.14
N VAL A 268 22.60 12.24 -18.14
CA VAL A 268 21.55 11.40 -17.56
C VAL A 268 21.43 11.62 -16.04
N PRO A 269 22.52 11.53 -15.24
CA PRO A 269 22.49 11.88 -13.83
C PRO A 269 21.99 13.30 -13.52
N GLU A 270 22.40 14.30 -14.30
CA GLU A 270 21.96 15.70 -14.11
C GLU A 270 20.46 15.83 -14.35
N TYR A 271 19.96 15.32 -15.47
CA TYR A 271 18.53 15.33 -15.78
C TYR A 271 17.70 14.62 -14.71
N ILE A 272 18.15 13.45 -14.25
CA ILE A 272 17.42 12.69 -13.24
C ILE A 272 17.37 13.45 -11.91
N LYS A 273 18.43 14.18 -11.53
CA LYS A 273 18.43 15.00 -10.31
C LYS A 273 17.47 16.19 -10.40
N ASP A 274 17.38 16.81 -11.58
CA ASP A 274 16.60 18.03 -11.76
C ASP A 274 15.11 17.76 -12.03
N TYR A 275 14.78 16.65 -12.71
CA TYR A 275 13.43 16.41 -13.22
C TYR A 275 12.75 15.15 -12.68
N VAL A 276 13.51 14.18 -12.15
CA VAL A 276 12.94 12.89 -11.72
C VAL A 276 12.94 12.79 -10.19
N SER A 277 11.74 12.76 -9.61
CA SER A 277 11.58 12.51 -8.17
C SER A 277 11.90 11.06 -7.83
N LEU A 278 13.15 10.77 -7.48
CA LEU A 278 13.66 9.44 -7.11
C LEU A 278 12.85 8.75 -6.00
N ASN A 279 12.22 9.54 -5.12
CA ASN A 279 11.33 9.06 -4.06
C ASN A 279 10.10 8.29 -4.57
N LEU A 280 9.67 8.53 -5.82
CA LEU A 280 8.54 7.81 -6.44
C LEU A 280 8.93 6.38 -6.85
N PHE A 281 10.21 6.13 -7.08
CA PHE A 281 10.74 4.88 -7.63
C PHE A 281 11.41 3.97 -6.57
N ALA A 282 11.61 4.50 -5.37
CA ALA A 282 12.10 3.78 -4.20
C ALA A 282 10.97 2.91 -3.59
N ALA A 283 10.89 1.67 -4.06
CA ALA A 283 10.05 0.62 -3.48
C ALA A 283 10.85 -0.16 -2.43
#